data_AF-A0A5B9QLQ0-F1
#
_entry.id   AF-A0A5B9QLQ0-F1
#
_cell.length_a   1.000
_cell.length_b   1.000
_cell.length_c   1.000
_cell.angle_alpha   90.00
_cell.angle_beta   90.00
_cell.angle_gamma   90.00
#
_symmetry.space_group_name_H-M   'P 1'
#
loop_
_entity.id
_entity.type
_entity.pdbx_description
1 polymer ?
#
loop_
_entity_poly.entity_id
_entity_poly.type
_entity_poly.pdbx_seq_one_letter_code
_entity_poly.pdbx_strand_id
1 'polypeptide(L)'
;MLQRMARYWQRSKPADTPPAPNRLPDTGVQPERQELRRMPAAAASSADTIVFKRMPVPAESLGEAPAEAETLVPPAGVRRKRPLASITLKQLGILDAATRSELEARGVRDAAAFIALPTDSLSPQMSAARLNRLQHAVRMAHTITGMRPWHALLLFAIHRRSPNKLAGESAGTLYRDIKRFAWSSRGQRFLAGRAQPTAEQVQSWIASARARRQRSAA
;
A
#
# COMPACT_ATOMS: atom_id res chain seq x y z
N MET A 1 9.43 -66.16 -5.32
CA MET A 1 10.61 -65.28 -5.18
C MET A 1 10.15 -63.98 -4.50
N LEU A 2 9.81 -64.01 -3.20
CA LEU A 2 10.71 -63.77 -2.07
C LEU A 2 11.49 -62.45 -2.16
N GLN A 3 10.94 -61.45 -1.46
CA GLN A 3 11.61 -60.52 -0.56
C GLN A 3 13.04 -60.08 -0.91
N ARG A 4 13.21 -58.81 -1.24
CA ARG A 4 14.49 -58.10 -1.10
C ARG A 4 14.30 -56.74 -0.42
N MET A 5 14.72 -56.71 0.86
CA MET A 5 15.53 -55.65 1.51
C MET A 5 14.93 -54.24 1.51
N ALA A 6 14.30 -53.69 2.55
CA ALA A 6 14.69 -53.60 3.97
C ALA A 6 16.14 -53.11 4.21
N ARG A 7 16.23 -52.00 4.96
CA ARG A 7 17.34 -51.46 5.78
C ARG A 7 18.06 -50.24 5.21
N TYR A 8 18.49 -49.37 6.16
CA TYR A 8 19.11 -48.03 6.05
C TYR A 8 18.07 -46.89 6.07
N TRP A 9 17.81 -46.14 7.14
CA TRP A 9 18.57 -45.81 8.35
C TRP A 9 17.59 -45.39 9.47
N GLN A 10 17.63 -46.09 10.61
CA GLN A 10 16.90 -45.73 11.83
C GLN A 10 17.81 -46.01 13.03
N ARG A 11 18.44 -44.96 13.57
CA ARG A 11 19.16 -44.78 14.86
C ARG A 11 20.12 -43.60 14.64
N SER A 12 20.08 -42.50 15.39
CA SER A 12 20.27 -42.48 16.84
C SER A 12 19.64 -41.22 17.49
N LYS A 13 18.80 -41.43 18.50
CA LYS A 13 18.69 -40.59 19.71
C LYS A 13 19.22 -41.46 20.86
N PRO A 14 20.06 -40.94 21.77
CA PRO A 14 19.60 -40.28 23.01
C PRO A 14 20.53 -39.06 23.35
N ALA A 15 20.37 -38.21 24.37
CA ALA A 15 19.70 -38.26 25.65
C ALA A 15 19.40 -36.83 26.16
N ASP A 16 18.45 -36.76 27.09
CA ASP A 16 18.23 -35.68 28.07
C ASP A 16 19.52 -35.29 28.81
N THR A 17 19.79 -34.00 28.96
CA THR A 17 20.33 -33.36 30.18
C THR A 17 20.35 -31.82 29.99
N PRO A 18 19.60 -31.04 30.79
CA PRO A 18 19.72 -29.58 30.81
C PRO A 18 20.77 -29.11 31.83
N PRO A 19 21.74 -28.25 31.46
CA PRO A 19 22.52 -27.50 32.43
C PRO A 19 21.85 -26.17 32.84
N ALA A 20 22.01 -25.86 34.13
CA ALA A 20 21.42 -24.81 34.96
C ALA A 20 21.60 -23.34 34.48
N PRO A 21 20.79 -22.40 35.03
CA PRO A 21 20.84 -20.97 34.69
C PRO A 21 22.09 -20.27 35.21
N ASN A 22 22.79 -19.53 34.34
CA ASN A 22 23.86 -18.63 34.74
C ASN A 22 23.28 -17.41 35.46
N ARG A 23 23.63 -17.29 36.75
CA ARG A 23 23.48 -16.10 37.60
C ARG A 23 24.30 -14.93 37.03
N LEU A 24 23.68 -13.75 37.07
CA LEU A 24 24.34 -12.45 37.04
C LEU A 24 25.34 -12.31 38.19
N PRO A 25 26.48 -11.63 37.98
CA PRO A 25 27.08 -10.80 38.99
C PRO A 25 26.59 -9.36 38.85
N ASP A 26 26.00 -8.90 39.94
CA ASP A 26 25.66 -7.53 40.30
C ASP A 26 26.97 -6.72 40.42
N THR A 27 27.18 -5.73 39.56
CA THR A 27 28.19 -4.68 39.77
C THR A 27 27.47 -3.34 39.90
N GLY A 28 27.01 -3.07 41.13
CA GLY A 28 26.81 -1.71 41.57
C GLY A 28 28.16 -1.02 41.80
N VAL A 29 28.43 0.06 41.08
CA VAL A 29 29.18 1.23 41.61
C VAL A 29 28.59 2.50 41.01
N GLN A 30 28.56 3.50 41.88
CA GLN A 30 27.79 4.74 41.95
C GLN A 30 28.11 5.84 40.92
N PRO A 31 27.25 6.89 40.86
CA PRO A 31 27.36 7.98 39.89
C PRO A 31 28.31 9.08 40.38
N GLU A 32 29.30 9.46 39.57
CA GLU A 32 30.15 10.60 39.87
C GLU A 32 29.71 11.84 39.09
N ARG A 33 29.26 12.81 39.86
CA ARG A 33 29.08 14.21 39.49
C ARG A 33 30.41 14.78 38.99
N GLN A 34 30.38 15.51 37.88
CA GLN A 34 31.23 16.68 37.74
C GLN A 34 30.42 17.82 37.13
N GLU A 35 29.95 18.68 38.04
CA GLU A 35 29.59 20.06 37.75
C GLU A 35 30.83 20.86 37.31
N LEU A 36 30.51 21.99 36.67
CA LEU A 36 31.31 23.21 36.54
C LEU A 36 32.43 23.19 35.49
N ARG A 37 32.11 23.83 34.36
CA ARG A 37 32.84 25.07 33.99
C ARG A 37 32.05 25.97 33.03
N ARG A 38 31.62 27.08 33.62
CA ARG A 38 31.48 28.45 33.13
C ARG A 38 31.65 28.70 31.61
N MET A 39 30.66 29.41 31.08
CA MET A 39 30.68 30.18 29.83
C MET A 39 31.89 31.13 29.73
N PRO A 40 32.22 31.63 28.53
CA PRO A 40 31.66 32.91 28.12
C PRO A 40 31.21 33.00 26.65
N ALA A 41 30.64 34.16 26.36
CA ALA A 41 29.78 34.56 25.25
C ALA A 41 30.40 34.66 23.84
N ALA A 42 29.48 34.91 22.90
CA ALA A 42 29.62 35.58 21.60
C ALA A 42 29.82 34.68 20.38
N ALA A 43 28.78 34.56 19.55
CA ALA A 43 28.78 35.16 18.20
C ALA A 43 27.43 34.89 17.51
N ALA A 44 26.94 35.95 16.87
CA ALA A 44 25.70 36.01 16.12
C ALA A 44 25.70 35.08 14.89
N SER A 45 24.54 34.54 14.52
CA SER A 45 24.20 34.33 13.11
C SER A 45 22.70 34.21 12.91
N SER A 46 22.12 35.35 12.50
CA SER A 46 21.05 35.54 11.53
C SER A 46 19.86 34.59 11.54
N ALA A 47 18.76 35.11 12.09
CA ALA A 47 17.39 34.72 11.75
C ALA A 47 17.08 35.16 10.31
N ASP A 48 16.80 34.21 9.43
CA ASP A 48 16.18 34.49 8.13
C ASP A 48 14.66 34.40 8.29
N THR A 49 14.06 35.58 8.48
CA THR A 49 12.62 35.79 8.54
C THR A 49 12.09 35.80 7.12
N ILE A 50 11.45 34.71 6.69
CA ILE A 50 10.72 34.69 5.42
C ILE A 50 9.41 35.48 5.59
N VAL A 51 9.43 36.71 5.11
CA VAL A 51 8.28 37.60 4.96
C VAL A 51 7.39 37.07 3.82
N PHE A 52 6.21 36.54 4.17
CA PHE A 52 5.17 36.22 3.17
C PHE A 52 4.52 37.53 2.71
N LYS A 53 4.93 38.00 1.52
CA LYS A 53 4.34 39.14 0.83
C LYS A 53 2.95 38.75 0.30
N ARG A 54 1.91 39.28 0.95
CA ARG A 54 0.51 39.23 0.53
C ARG A 54 0.37 40.01 -0.78
N MET A 55 0.07 39.34 -1.90
CA MET A 55 -0.30 40.01 -3.14
C MET A 55 -1.82 40.19 -3.25
N PRO A 56 -2.28 41.31 -3.84
CA PRO A 56 -3.68 41.67 -3.96
C PRO A 56 -4.40 40.90 -5.06
N VAL A 57 -5.68 40.63 -4.79
CA VAL A 57 -6.67 40.05 -5.70
C VAL A 57 -7.23 41.16 -6.58
N PRO A 58 -7.20 41.06 -7.92
CA PRO A 58 -8.03 41.89 -8.78
C PRO A 58 -9.43 41.29 -8.89
N ALA A 59 -10.43 42.13 -8.63
CA ALA A 59 -11.83 41.87 -8.86
C ALA A 59 -12.20 42.10 -10.34
N GLU A 60 -13.29 41.44 -10.74
CA GLU A 60 -14.14 41.69 -11.91
C GLU A 60 -13.71 41.13 -13.28
N SER A 61 -14.45 40.11 -13.73
CA SER A 61 -15.30 40.25 -14.91
C SER A 61 -16.41 39.19 -14.89
N LEU A 62 -17.65 39.66 -14.78
CA LEU A 62 -18.88 38.93 -15.09
C LEU A 62 -18.96 38.78 -16.61
N GLY A 63 -18.90 37.53 -17.09
CA GLY A 63 -19.08 37.18 -18.50
C GLY A 63 -19.84 35.87 -18.63
N GLU A 64 -21.07 36.00 -19.12
CA GLU A 64 -22.00 35.02 -19.68
C GLU A 64 -21.75 33.51 -19.50
N ALA A 65 -22.73 32.89 -18.84
CA ALA A 65 -23.02 31.46 -18.93
C ALA A 65 -23.55 31.10 -20.32
N PRO A 66 -23.02 30.04 -20.97
CA PRO A 66 -23.80 29.23 -21.88
C PRO A 66 -24.36 28.02 -21.13
N ALA A 67 -25.69 28.01 -21.09
CA ALA A 67 -26.59 26.87 -21.10
C ALA A 67 -26.02 25.50 -20.67
N GLU A 68 -26.52 25.08 -19.53
CA GLU A 68 -26.58 23.74 -18.99
C GLU A 68 -26.83 22.67 -20.07
N ALA A 69 -25.75 22.06 -20.56
CA ALA A 69 -25.82 20.69 -21.00
C ALA A 69 -25.66 19.83 -19.74
N GLU A 70 -26.79 19.58 -19.06
CA GLU A 70 -26.94 18.49 -18.11
C GLU A 70 -26.43 17.21 -18.77
N THR A 71 -25.14 16.93 -18.55
CA THR A 71 -24.57 15.64 -18.85
C THR A 71 -25.18 14.72 -17.80
N LEU A 72 -26.29 14.07 -18.14
CA LEU A 72 -26.92 13.01 -17.38
C LEU A 72 -25.83 12.15 -16.75
N VAL A 73 -25.59 12.35 -15.45
CA VAL A 73 -24.80 11.44 -14.64
C VAL A 73 -25.66 10.19 -14.54
N PRO A 74 -25.29 9.06 -15.18
CA PRO A 74 -26.15 7.88 -15.13
C PRO A 74 -26.30 7.46 -13.67
N PRO A 75 -27.51 7.10 -13.22
CA PRO A 75 -27.76 6.64 -11.86
C PRO A 75 -26.83 5.46 -11.59
N ALA A 76 -26.31 5.39 -10.35
CA ALA A 76 -25.28 4.48 -9.85
C ALA A 76 -25.45 3.02 -10.30
N GLY A 77 -25.14 2.77 -11.58
CA GLY A 77 -25.23 1.48 -12.20
C GLY A 77 -24.07 0.69 -11.66
N VAL A 78 -24.38 -0.47 -11.11
CA VAL A 78 -23.42 -1.50 -10.72
C VAL A 78 -22.42 -1.63 -11.87
N ARG A 79 -21.25 -1.01 -11.75
CA ARG A 79 -20.21 -1.09 -12.78
C ARG A 79 -19.86 -2.57 -12.89
N ARG A 80 -20.36 -3.22 -13.95
CA ARG A 80 -20.01 -4.61 -14.25
C ARG A 80 -18.49 -4.68 -14.28
N LYS A 81 -17.94 -5.67 -13.57
CA LYS A 81 -16.49 -5.83 -13.48
C LYS A 81 -15.95 -6.00 -14.89
N ARG A 82 -15.08 -5.07 -15.31
CA ARG A 82 -14.38 -5.22 -16.60
C ARG A 82 -13.47 -6.44 -16.51
N PRO A 83 -13.46 -7.32 -17.54
CA PRO A 83 -12.51 -8.42 -17.59
C PRO A 83 -11.07 -7.90 -17.51
N LEU A 84 -10.17 -8.60 -16.81
CA LEU A 84 -8.76 -8.20 -16.70
C LEU A 84 -8.08 -8.05 -18.06
N ALA A 85 -8.44 -8.88 -19.03
CA ALA A 85 -7.92 -8.83 -20.40
C ALA A 85 -8.28 -7.53 -21.14
N SER A 86 -9.34 -6.83 -20.72
CA SER A 86 -9.75 -5.54 -21.31
C SER A 86 -8.99 -4.34 -20.74
N ILE A 87 -8.21 -4.54 -19.67
CA ILE A 87 -7.51 -3.46 -18.96
C ILE A 87 -6.06 -3.44 -19.45
N THR A 88 -5.67 -2.38 -20.16
CA THR A 88 -4.29 -2.22 -20.62
C THR A 88 -3.35 -1.83 -19.48
N LEU A 89 -2.05 -2.09 -19.63
CA LEU A 89 -1.05 -1.70 -18.62
C LEU A 89 -1.05 -0.19 -18.34
N LYS A 90 -1.35 0.64 -19.35
CA LYS A 90 -1.51 2.09 -19.18
C LYS A 90 -2.69 2.43 -18.27
N GLN A 91 -3.81 1.73 -18.39
CA GLN A 91 -5.01 1.96 -17.59
C GLN A 91 -4.85 1.54 -16.12
N LEU A 92 -3.90 0.66 -15.80
CA LEU A 92 -3.62 0.28 -14.41
C LEU A 92 -3.14 1.47 -13.56
N GLY A 93 -2.38 2.40 -14.15
CA GLY A 93 -1.93 3.64 -13.49
C GLY A 93 -0.98 3.46 -12.30
N ILE A 94 -0.43 2.24 -12.12
CA ILE A 94 0.52 1.88 -11.06
C ILE A 94 1.94 1.62 -11.56
N LEU A 95 2.11 1.47 -12.87
CA LEU A 95 3.38 1.22 -13.54
C LEU A 95 3.89 2.51 -14.17
N ASP A 96 5.19 2.75 -14.05
CA ASP A 96 5.93 3.80 -14.75
C ASP A 96 6.07 3.50 -16.26
N ALA A 97 6.39 4.54 -17.03
CA ALA A 97 6.45 4.41 -18.49
C ALA A 97 7.51 3.42 -18.97
N ALA A 98 8.69 3.44 -18.35
CA ALA A 98 9.80 2.54 -18.68
C ALA A 98 9.42 1.08 -18.40
N THR A 99 8.92 0.78 -17.20
CA THR A 99 8.47 -0.57 -16.84
C THR A 99 7.36 -1.08 -17.76
N ARG A 100 6.40 -0.23 -18.16
CA ARG A 100 5.37 -0.64 -19.12
C ARG A 100 5.95 -1.01 -20.47
N SER A 101 6.87 -0.19 -20.99
CA SER A 101 7.54 -0.47 -22.27
C SER A 101 8.30 -1.80 -22.23
N GLU A 102 9.01 -2.06 -21.13
CA GLU A 102 9.71 -3.34 -20.93
C GLU A 102 8.75 -4.54 -20.89
N LEU A 103 7.64 -4.41 -20.17
CA LEU A 103 6.62 -5.45 -20.08
C LEU A 103 5.94 -5.70 -21.43
N GLU A 104 5.65 -4.64 -22.19
CA GLU A 104 5.07 -4.73 -23.53
C GLU A 104 6.04 -5.41 -24.52
N ALA A 105 7.34 -5.13 -24.44
CA ALA A 105 8.37 -5.80 -25.23
C ALA A 105 8.46 -7.32 -24.93
N ARG A 106 8.09 -7.74 -23.71
CA ARG A 106 7.98 -9.15 -23.30
C ARG A 106 6.64 -9.79 -23.65
N GLY A 107 5.76 -9.07 -24.35
CA GLY A 107 4.43 -9.56 -24.75
C GLY A 107 3.33 -9.38 -23.69
N VAL A 108 3.60 -8.69 -22.59
CA VAL A 108 2.59 -8.41 -21.54
C VAL A 108 1.81 -7.16 -21.95
N ARG A 109 0.60 -7.34 -22.48
CA ARG A 109 -0.22 -6.22 -23.00
C ARG A 109 -1.35 -5.79 -22.05
N ASP A 110 -1.82 -6.72 -21.23
CA ASP A 110 -3.00 -6.53 -20.40
C ASP A 110 -2.75 -6.88 -18.93
N ALA A 111 -3.72 -6.52 -18.08
CA ALA A 111 -3.67 -6.81 -16.66
C ALA A 111 -3.75 -8.31 -16.37
N ALA A 112 -4.36 -9.11 -17.26
CA ALA A 112 -4.48 -10.55 -17.10
C ALA A 112 -3.10 -11.22 -17.23
N ALA A 113 -2.38 -10.95 -18.31
CA ALA A 113 -1.00 -11.42 -18.55
C ALA A 113 -0.07 -10.95 -17.43
N PHE A 114 -0.20 -9.69 -17.00
CA PHE A 114 0.61 -9.16 -15.90
C PHE A 114 0.43 -9.94 -14.58
N ILE A 115 -0.78 -10.40 -14.29
CA ILE A 115 -1.09 -11.15 -13.07
C ILE A 115 -0.74 -12.64 -13.21
N ALA A 116 -0.86 -13.20 -14.43
CA ALA A 116 -0.64 -14.61 -14.70
C ALA A 116 0.84 -15.00 -14.72
N LEU A 117 1.71 -14.08 -15.14
CA LEU A 117 3.14 -14.35 -15.22
C LEU A 117 3.80 -14.44 -13.84
N PRO A 118 4.74 -15.39 -13.66
CA PRO A 118 5.54 -15.46 -12.45
C PRO A 118 6.41 -14.21 -12.33
N THR A 119 6.54 -13.75 -11.09
CA THR A 119 7.22 -12.51 -10.72
C THR A 119 8.67 -12.45 -11.21
N ASP A 120 9.35 -13.59 -11.20
CA ASP A 120 10.75 -13.72 -11.59
C ASP A 120 10.97 -13.52 -13.11
N SER A 121 9.92 -13.68 -13.92
CA SER A 121 10.00 -13.55 -15.39
C SER A 121 9.61 -12.16 -15.92
N LEU A 122 9.03 -11.30 -15.07
CA LEU A 122 8.40 -10.07 -15.52
C LEU A 122 9.38 -8.91 -15.79
N SER A 123 10.29 -8.63 -14.85
CA SER A 123 11.32 -7.60 -15.08
C SER A 123 12.51 -7.80 -14.12
N PRO A 124 13.75 -7.87 -14.63
CA PRO A 124 14.97 -7.92 -13.82
C PRO A 124 15.25 -6.58 -13.11
N GLN A 125 14.64 -5.47 -13.58
CA GLN A 125 14.88 -4.15 -13.02
C GLN A 125 14.07 -3.87 -11.75
N MET A 126 13.04 -4.68 -11.49
CA MET A 126 12.19 -4.55 -10.32
C MET A 126 12.40 -5.71 -9.35
N SER A 127 12.45 -5.40 -8.06
CA SER A 127 12.50 -6.45 -7.06
C SER A 127 11.23 -7.31 -7.11
N ALA A 128 11.41 -8.63 -6.96
CA ALA A 128 10.29 -9.58 -6.92
C ALA A 128 9.24 -9.18 -5.85
N ALA A 129 9.69 -8.67 -4.70
CA ALA A 129 8.80 -8.17 -3.66
C ALA A 129 7.89 -7.02 -4.14
N ARG A 130 8.42 -6.08 -4.95
CA ARG A 130 7.65 -4.96 -5.50
C ARG A 130 6.65 -5.46 -6.55
N LEU A 131 7.08 -6.34 -7.46
CA LEU A 131 6.21 -6.92 -8.48
C LEU A 131 5.07 -7.74 -7.87
N ASN A 132 5.37 -8.60 -6.89
CA ASN A 132 4.37 -9.35 -6.13
C ASN A 132 3.34 -8.41 -5.47
N ARG A 133 3.81 -7.31 -4.89
CA ARG A 133 2.92 -6.30 -4.29
C ARG A 133 2.01 -5.66 -5.34
N LEU A 134 2.52 -5.34 -6.53
CA LEU A 134 1.73 -4.76 -7.61
C LEU A 134 0.70 -5.75 -8.14
N GLN A 135 1.10 -6.98 -8.46
CA GLN A 135 0.18 -8.04 -8.89
C GLN A 135 -0.93 -8.29 -7.86
N HIS A 136 -0.58 -8.36 -6.58
CA HIS A 136 -1.56 -8.54 -5.50
C HIS A 136 -2.52 -7.34 -5.42
N ALA A 137 -2.04 -6.11 -5.61
CA ALA A 137 -2.91 -4.94 -5.66
C ALA A 137 -3.88 -4.99 -6.85
N VAL A 138 -3.43 -5.43 -8.03
CA VAL A 138 -4.32 -5.62 -9.19
C VAL A 138 -5.36 -6.71 -8.92
N ARG A 139 -4.95 -7.86 -8.34
CA ARG A 139 -5.88 -8.93 -7.91
C ARG A 139 -6.92 -8.40 -6.93
N MET A 140 -6.50 -7.67 -5.90
CA MET A 140 -7.42 -7.09 -4.92
C MET A 140 -8.41 -6.11 -5.56
N ALA A 141 -7.91 -5.19 -6.39
CA ALA A 141 -8.75 -4.22 -7.08
C ALA A 141 -9.75 -4.89 -8.03
N HIS A 142 -9.39 -6.00 -8.67
CA HIS A 142 -10.32 -6.77 -9.49
C HIS A 142 -11.37 -7.52 -8.65
N THR A 143 -11.01 -7.98 -7.44
CA THR A 143 -11.95 -8.64 -6.54
C THR A 143 -12.99 -7.70 -5.95
N ILE A 144 -12.67 -6.42 -5.77
CA ILE A 144 -13.54 -5.41 -5.14
C ILE A 144 -14.04 -4.42 -6.21
N THR A 145 -15.35 -4.39 -6.44
CA THR A 145 -15.94 -3.52 -7.46
C THR A 145 -15.71 -2.04 -7.10
N GLY A 146 -15.39 -1.20 -8.10
CA GLY A 146 -15.13 0.23 -7.90
C GLY A 146 -13.76 0.56 -7.31
N MET A 147 -12.91 -0.45 -7.04
CA MET A 147 -11.55 -0.25 -6.59
C MET A 147 -10.58 -0.15 -7.76
N ARG A 148 -9.65 0.81 -7.71
CA ARG A 148 -8.53 0.92 -8.66
C ARG A 148 -7.30 0.22 -8.08
N PRO A 149 -6.38 -0.30 -8.90
CA PRO A 149 -5.15 -0.92 -8.40
C PRO A 149 -4.34 0.00 -7.47
N TRP A 150 -4.34 1.31 -7.74
CA TRP A 150 -3.69 2.27 -6.85
C TRP A 150 -4.36 2.35 -5.46
N HIS A 151 -5.70 2.28 -5.38
CA HIS A 151 -6.43 2.23 -4.10
C HIS A 151 -6.04 0.98 -3.31
N ALA A 152 -5.87 -0.16 -3.96
CA ALA A 152 -5.38 -1.37 -3.30
C ALA A 152 -3.94 -1.20 -2.76
N LEU A 153 -3.06 -0.50 -3.48
CA LEU A 153 -1.70 -0.18 -2.98
C LEU A 153 -1.73 0.73 -1.75
N LEU A 154 -2.69 1.67 -1.69
CA LEU A 154 -2.93 2.52 -0.52
C LEU A 154 -3.38 1.65 0.67
N LEU A 155 -4.35 0.75 0.47
CA LEU A 155 -4.77 -0.20 1.51
C LEU A 155 -3.61 -1.08 2.00
N PHE A 156 -2.73 -1.50 1.11
CA PHE A 156 -1.53 -2.25 1.49
C PHE A 156 -0.56 -1.43 2.35
N ALA A 157 -0.48 -0.11 2.12
CA ALA A 157 0.35 0.80 2.89
C ALA A 157 -0.16 0.99 4.33
N ILE A 158 -1.47 0.85 4.56
CA ILE A 158 -2.11 0.81 5.90
C ILE A 158 -2.36 -0.63 6.39
N HIS A 159 -1.62 -1.60 5.85
CA HIS A 159 -1.64 -3.01 6.27
C HIS A 159 -2.96 -3.77 6.03
N ARG A 160 -3.84 -3.29 5.15
CA ARG A 160 -5.08 -3.99 4.76
C ARG A 160 -4.90 -4.68 3.41
N ARG A 161 -4.48 -5.94 3.45
CA ARG A 161 -4.05 -6.70 2.26
C ARG A 161 -5.01 -7.77 1.77
N SER A 162 -6.08 -8.05 2.51
CA SER A 162 -7.00 -9.15 2.21
C SER A 162 -8.42 -8.64 1.95
N PRO A 163 -9.08 -9.05 0.86
CA PRO A 163 -10.47 -8.70 0.62
C PRO A 163 -11.40 -9.30 1.69
N ASN A 164 -11.06 -10.46 2.26
CA ASN A 164 -11.85 -11.10 3.31
C ASN A 164 -11.76 -10.34 4.64
N LYS A 165 -10.55 -9.88 5.00
CA LYS A 165 -10.37 -9.03 6.19
C LYS A 165 -11.08 -7.68 6.03
N LEU A 166 -10.97 -7.09 4.84
CA LEU A 166 -11.64 -5.82 4.50
C LEU A 166 -13.16 -5.91 4.70
N ALA A 167 -13.79 -7.03 4.38
CA ALA A 167 -15.22 -7.23 4.58
C ALA A 167 -15.67 -7.14 6.04
N GLY A 168 -14.78 -7.47 6.99
CA GLY A 168 -15.03 -7.38 8.43
C GLY A 168 -14.76 -6.00 9.04
N GLU A 169 -14.20 -5.06 8.27
CA GLU A 169 -13.87 -3.74 8.77
C GLU A 169 -15.07 -2.77 8.74
N SER A 170 -14.99 -1.74 9.58
CA SER A 170 -15.90 -0.59 9.57
C SER A 170 -15.40 0.48 8.59
N ALA A 171 -16.31 1.01 7.77
CA ALA A 171 -15.99 2.06 6.80
C ALA A 171 -15.46 3.33 7.44
N GLY A 172 -16.04 3.74 8.58
CA GLY A 172 -15.59 4.93 9.31
C GLY A 172 -14.17 4.78 9.85
N THR A 173 -13.85 3.61 10.44
CA THR A 173 -12.50 3.31 10.93
C THR A 173 -11.49 3.30 9.79
N LEU A 174 -11.80 2.61 8.69
CA LEU A 174 -10.91 2.53 7.54
C LEU A 174 -10.66 3.89 6.90
N TYR A 175 -11.70 4.71 6.76
CA TYR A 175 -11.58 6.06 6.21
C TYR A 175 -10.72 6.97 7.09
N ARG A 176 -10.88 6.90 8.42
CA ARG A 176 -10.03 7.62 9.37
C ARG A 176 -8.57 7.19 9.25
N ASP A 177 -8.29 5.90 9.13
CA ASP A 177 -6.93 5.38 8.98
C ASP A 177 -6.29 5.84 7.65
N ILE A 178 -7.07 5.88 6.56
CA ILE A 178 -6.63 6.43 5.27
C ILE A 178 -6.29 7.91 5.41
N LYS A 179 -7.15 8.72 6.03
CA LYS A 179 -6.90 10.15 6.27
C LYS A 179 -5.65 10.37 7.11
N ARG A 180 -5.52 9.63 8.22
CA ARG A 180 -4.34 9.70 9.10
C ARG A 180 -3.06 9.34 8.35
N PHE A 181 -3.09 8.27 7.55
CA PHE A 181 -1.95 7.90 6.71
C PHE A 181 -1.61 9.02 5.73
N ALA A 182 -2.61 9.60 5.07
CA ALA A 182 -2.41 10.65 4.09
C ALA A 182 -1.81 11.94 4.65
N TRP A 183 -2.01 12.23 5.94
CA TRP A 183 -1.35 13.34 6.64
C TRP A 183 0.09 13.03 7.08
N SER A 184 0.49 11.76 7.12
CA SER A 184 1.89 11.41 7.43
C SER A 184 2.81 11.77 6.26
N SER A 185 4.08 12.10 6.52
CA SER A 185 5.07 12.37 5.47
C SER A 185 5.21 11.20 4.48
N ARG A 186 5.08 9.96 4.97
CA ARG A 186 5.06 8.76 4.14
C ARG A 186 3.84 8.73 3.21
N GLY A 187 2.66 9.08 3.71
CA GLY A 187 1.42 9.09 2.93
C GLY A 187 1.37 10.24 1.92
N GLN A 188 1.87 11.42 2.28
CA GLN A 188 2.02 12.54 1.36
C GLN A 188 2.92 12.17 0.17
N ARG A 189 4.09 11.56 0.45
CA ARG A 189 4.99 11.03 -0.60
C ARG A 189 4.33 9.93 -1.43
N PHE A 190 3.53 9.06 -0.80
CA PHE A 190 2.83 7.99 -1.50
C PHE A 190 1.73 8.52 -2.43
N LEU A 191 0.98 9.55 -2.00
CA LEU A 191 -0.08 10.15 -2.80
C LEU A 191 0.48 10.95 -3.97
N ALA A 192 1.60 11.65 -3.79
CA ALA A 192 2.29 12.38 -4.87
C ALA A 192 1.31 13.24 -5.71
N GLY A 193 0.43 14.00 -5.03
CA GLY A 193 -0.59 14.85 -5.68
C GLY A 193 -1.87 14.14 -6.12
N ARG A 194 -2.00 12.83 -5.92
CA ARG A 194 -3.24 12.09 -6.22
C ARG A 194 -4.30 12.36 -5.17
N ALA A 195 -5.56 12.42 -5.63
CA ALA A 195 -6.72 12.58 -4.75
C ALA A 195 -6.87 11.40 -3.79
N GLN A 196 -7.24 11.70 -2.55
CA GLN A 196 -7.59 10.70 -1.54
C GLN A 196 -8.95 10.08 -1.87
N PRO A 197 -9.19 8.81 -1.50
CA PRO A 197 -10.51 8.21 -1.64
C PRO A 197 -11.55 8.90 -0.77
N THR A 198 -12.78 9.02 -1.28
CA THR A 198 -13.91 9.57 -0.50
C THR A 198 -14.49 8.53 0.46
N ALA A 199 -15.23 8.98 1.48
CA ALA A 199 -15.89 8.08 2.42
C ALA A 199 -16.88 7.13 1.72
N GLU A 200 -17.62 7.63 0.73
CA GLU A 200 -18.56 6.84 -0.09
C GLU A 200 -17.85 5.74 -0.88
N GLN A 201 -16.68 6.03 -1.46
CA GLN A 201 -15.87 5.03 -2.14
C GLN A 201 -15.43 3.93 -1.19
N VAL A 202 -14.97 4.29 0.00
CA VAL A 202 -14.56 3.33 1.05
C VAL A 202 -15.73 2.46 1.48
N GLN A 203 -16.92 3.05 1.65
CA GLN A 203 -18.15 2.33 1.98
C GLN A 203 -18.54 1.35 0.86
N SER A 204 -18.46 1.78 -0.40
CA SER A 204 -18.70 0.92 -1.56
C SER A 204 -17.73 -0.27 -1.61
N TRP A 205 -16.44 -0.06 -1.30
CA TRP A 205 -15.45 -1.15 -1.28
C TRP A 205 -15.77 -2.20 -0.23
N ILE A 206 -16.12 -1.78 0.98
CA ILE A 206 -16.49 -2.70 2.06
C ILE A 206 -17.78 -3.44 1.73
N ALA A 207 -18.80 -2.75 1.19
CA ALA A 207 -20.04 -3.37 0.74
C ALA A 207 -19.75 -4.44 -0.34
N SER A 208 -18.92 -4.13 -1.32
CA SER A 208 -18.51 -5.08 -2.35
C SER A 208 -17.71 -6.26 -1.77
N ALA A 209 -16.86 -6.04 -0.78
CA ALA A 209 -16.10 -7.10 -0.12
C ALA A 209 -17.02 -8.04 0.68
N ARG A 210 -18.02 -7.50 1.37
CA ARG A 210 -19.05 -8.28 2.09
C ARG A 210 -19.91 -9.11 1.14
N ALA A 211 -20.43 -8.51 0.08
CA ALA A 211 -21.20 -9.22 -0.94
C ALA A 211 -20.39 -10.34 -1.62
N ARG A 212 -19.08 -10.15 -1.80
CA ARG A 212 -18.18 -11.22 -2.25
C ARG A 212 -18.07 -12.34 -1.20
N ARG A 213 -17.82 -12.01 0.07
CA ARG A 213 -17.68 -12.99 1.15
C ARG A 213 -18.93 -13.85 1.31
N GLN A 214 -20.11 -13.24 1.21
CA GLN A 214 -21.40 -13.93 1.27
C GLN A 214 -21.57 -14.92 0.10
N ARG A 215 -21.26 -14.50 -1.13
CA ARG A 215 -21.32 -15.39 -2.32
C ARG A 215 -20.31 -16.55 -2.31
N SER A 216 -19.24 -16.44 -1.53
CA SER A 216 -18.27 -17.54 -1.38
C SER A 216 -18.61 -18.48 -0.23
N ALA A 217 -19.60 -18.14 0.59
CA ALA A 217 -20.06 -18.96 1.73
C ALA A 217 -21.39 -19.67 1.45
N ALA A 218 -22.13 -19.21 0.43
CA ALA A 218 -23.26 -19.90 -0.17
C ALA A 218 -22.77 -20.88 -1.25
#